data_AF-A0A485AVB0-F1
#
_entry.id   AF-A0A485AVB0-F1
#
_cell.length_a   1.000
_cell.length_b   1.000
_cell.length_c   1.000
_cell.angle_alpha   90.00
_cell.angle_beta   90.00
_cell.angle_gamma   90.00
#
_symmetry.space_group_name_H-M   'P 1'
#
loop_
_entity.id
_entity.type
_entity.pdbx_description
1 polymer ?
#
loop_
_entity_poly.entity_id
_entity_poly.type
_entity_poly.pdbx_seq_one_letter_code
_entity_poly.pdbx_strand_id
1 'polypeptide(L)' 'MQKKSLLLALALGFSAPLWAQDVNINGTGVSVEANKAPVHTAKNPQAIALLPANYHFAVPGKFTVAVAALNSPR' A
#
# COMPACT_ATOMS: atom_id res chain seq x y z
N MET A 1 -9.69 7.61 42.68
CA MET A 1 -8.97 7.73 41.39
C MET A 1 -9.32 6.65 40.36
N GLN A 2 -9.93 5.52 40.74
CA GLN A 2 -10.31 4.40 39.85
C GLN A 2 -11.25 4.75 38.67
N LYS A 3 -12.19 5.68 38.85
CA LYS A 3 -13.21 6.01 37.82
C LYS A 3 -12.60 6.74 36.60
N LYS A 4 -11.54 7.52 36.80
CA LYS A 4 -10.85 8.24 35.71
C LYS A 4 -9.95 7.30 34.91
N SER A 5 -9.32 6.32 35.57
CA SER A 5 -8.54 5.27 34.90
C SER A 5 -9.40 4.33 34.07
N LEU A 6 -10.63 4.03 34.50
CA LEU A 6 -11.57 3.20 33.73
C LEU A 6 -12.01 3.89 32.42
N LEU A 7 -12.27 5.21 32.47
CA LEU A 7 -12.61 5.99 31.28
C LEU A 7 -11.45 6.09 30.29
N LEU A 8 -10.22 6.21 30.79
CA LEU A 8 -9.01 6.24 29.94
C LEU A 8 -8.73 4.88 29.28
N ALA A 9 -8.93 3.77 30.00
CA ALA A 9 -8.80 2.42 29.45
C ALA A 9 -9.85 2.12 28.37
N LEU A 10 -11.08 2.64 28.54
CA LEU A 10 -12.15 2.50 27.54
C LEU A 10 -11.86 3.35 26.29
N ALA A 11 -11.26 4.53 26.44
CA ALA A 11 -10.87 5.38 25.32
C ALA A 11 -9.72 4.80 24.48
N LEU A 12 -8.77 4.11 25.10
CA LEU A 12 -7.63 3.48 24.41
C LEU A 12 -8.03 2.21 23.62
N GLY A 13 -9.10 1.53 24.03
CA GLY A 13 -9.63 0.33 23.35
C GLY A 13 -10.30 0.57 22.00
N PHE A 14 -10.55 1.84 21.64
CA PHE A 14 -11.11 2.24 20.34
C PHE A 14 -10.06 2.74 19.34
N SER A 15 -8.77 2.55 19.61
CA SER A 15 -7.73 2.74 18.59
C SER A 15 -7.85 1.63 17.56
N ALA A 16 -8.76 1.82 16.60
CA ALA A 16 -8.89 0.96 15.44
C ALA A 16 -7.51 0.86 14.76
N PRO A 17 -7.04 -0.35 14.40
CA PRO A 17 -5.93 -0.44 13.47
C PRO A 17 -6.38 0.26 12.18
N LEU A 18 -5.80 1.42 11.88
CA LEU A 18 -5.82 1.96 10.52
C LEU A 18 -5.00 1.00 9.67
N TRP A 19 -5.61 -0.12 9.27
CA TRP A 19 -5.15 -0.86 8.11
C TRP A 19 -5.21 0.11 6.94
N ALA A 20 -4.07 0.43 6.34
CA ALA A 20 -4.00 1.33 5.20
C ALA A 20 -4.64 0.64 3.98
N GLN A 21 -5.97 0.70 3.92
CA GLN A 21 -6.77 0.13 2.84
C GLN A 21 -6.45 0.84 1.52
N ASP A 22 -6.18 2.15 1.62
CA ASP A 22 -6.01 3.08 0.50
C ASP A 22 -4.81 4.00 0.75
N VAL A 23 -3.92 4.10 -0.24
CA VAL A 23 -2.78 5.01 -0.24
C VAL A 23 -3.06 6.13 -1.24
N ASN A 24 -3.12 7.38 -0.80
CA ASN A 24 -3.28 8.50 -1.72
C ASN A 24 -1.91 9.03 -2.18
N ILE A 25 -1.61 8.89 -3.47
CA ILE A 25 -0.39 9.40 -4.11
C ILE A 25 -0.81 10.54 -5.05
N ASN A 26 -0.37 11.77 -4.76
CA ASN A 26 -0.64 12.96 -5.58
C ASN A 26 -2.15 13.20 -5.87
N GLY A 27 -3.03 12.92 -4.92
CA GLY A 27 -4.48 13.05 -5.09
C GLY A 27 -5.14 11.82 -5.73
N THR A 28 -4.36 10.81 -6.15
CA THR A 28 -4.87 9.56 -6.71
C THR A 28 -4.88 8.47 -5.66
N GLY A 29 -6.06 7.93 -5.37
CA GLY A 29 -6.21 6.77 -4.50
C GLY A 29 -5.64 5.51 -5.16
N VAL A 30 -4.70 4.86 -4.48
CA VAL A 30 -4.10 3.58 -4.85
C VAL A 30 -4.62 2.54 -3.87
N SER A 31 -5.40 1.58 -4.36
CA SER A 31 -5.87 0.45 -3.56
C SER A 31 -4.73 -0.55 -3.36
N VAL A 32 -4.35 -0.78 -2.10
CA VAL A 32 -3.29 -1.74 -1.76
C VAL A 32 -3.78 -3.16 -1.94
N GLU A 33 -5.08 -3.40 -1.71
CA GLU A 33 -5.69 -4.73 -1.89
C GLU A 33 -5.69 -5.15 -3.35
N ALA A 34 -6.03 -4.24 -4.27
CA ALA A 34 -5.99 -4.51 -5.70
C ALA A 34 -4.58 -4.90 -6.20
N ASN A 35 -3.52 -4.34 -5.58
CA ASN A 35 -2.13 -4.65 -5.92
C ASN A 35 -1.69 -6.06 -5.49
N LYS A 36 -2.47 -6.78 -4.68
CA LYS A 36 -2.17 -8.17 -4.32
C LYS A 36 -2.55 -9.16 -5.42
N ALA A 37 -3.49 -8.80 -6.28
CA ALA A 37 -3.95 -9.68 -7.34
C ALA A 37 -2.95 -9.69 -8.51
N PRO A 38 -2.42 -10.86 -8.91
CA PRO A 38 -1.56 -10.93 -10.08
C PRO A 38 -2.32 -10.54 -11.35
N VAL A 39 -1.84 -9.52 -12.07
CA VAL A 39 -2.44 -9.09 -13.33
C VAL A 39 -2.06 -10.08 -14.45
N HIS A 40 -3.01 -10.93 -14.83
CA HIS A 40 -2.88 -11.82 -15.98
C HIS A 40 -3.55 -11.17 -17.19
N THR A 41 -2.76 -10.72 -18.15
CA THR A 41 -3.25 -10.13 -19.40
C THR A 41 -2.63 -10.80 -20.62
N ALA A 42 -3.34 -10.78 -21.74
CA ALA A 42 -2.82 -11.27 -23.00
C ALA A 42 -1.66 -10.39 -23.48
N LYS A 43 -0.71 -11.00 -24.21
CA LYS A 43 0.39 -10.26 -24.82
C LYS A 43 -0.16 -9.30 -25.88
N ASN A 44 0.25 -8.03 -25.82
CA ASN A 44 -0.04 -7.04 -26.85
C ASN A 44 1.20 -6.88 -27.76
N PRO A 45 1.17 -7.36 -29.02
CA PRO A 45 2.32 -7.30 -29.91
C PRO A 45 2.78 -5.87 -30.24
N GLN A 46 1.84 -4.93 -30.36
CA GLN A 46 2.15 -3.53 -30.65
C GLN A 46 2.90 -2.89 -29.48
N ALA A 47 2.50 -3.18 -28.24
CA ALA A 47 3.18 -2.67 -27.05
C ALA A 47 4.58 -3.27 -26.87
N ILE A 48 4.72 -4.57 -27.13
CA ILE A 48 6.02 -5.28 -27.05
C ILE A 48 7.02 -4.71 -28.06
N ALA A 49 6.57 -4.37 -29.27
CA ALA A 49 7.42 -3.77 -30.30
C ALA A 49 8.01 -2.40 -29.92
N LEU A 50 7.41 -1.71 -28.95
CA LEU A 50 7.86 -0.41 -28.45
C LEU A 50 8.88 -0.51 -27.29
N LEU A 51 9.21 -1.73 -26.84
CA LEU A 51 10.20 -1.90 -25.78
C LEU A 51 11.61 -1.49 -26.26
N PRO A 52 12.38 -0.74 -25.44
CA PRO A 52 13.75 -0.37 -25.80
C PRO A 52 14.66 -1.58 -26.01
N ALA A 53 15.67 -1.41 -26.86
CA ALA A 53 16.75 -2.39 -26.97
C ALA A 53 17.44 -2.57 -25.61
N ASN A 54 17.71 -3.82 -25.22
CA ASN A 54 18.30 -4.19 -23.93
C ASN A 54 17.47 -3.80 -22.70
N TYR A 55 16.13 -3.75 -22.81
CA TYR A 55 15.26 -3.53 -21.67
C TYR A 55 15.34 -4.70 -20.66
N HIS A 56 15.67 -4.39 -19.41
CA HIS A 56 15.70 -5.36 -18.32
C HIS A 56 14.39 -5.28 -17.52
N PHE A 57 13.60 -6.34 -17.58
CA PHE A 57 12.39 -6.44 -16.78
C PHE A 57 12.72 -6.52 -15.30
N ALA A 58 11.83 -5.96 -14.48
CA ALA A 58 11.88 -6.16 -13.04
C ALA A 58 11.63 -7.64 -12.70
N VAL A 59 12.40 -8.14 -11.74
CA VAL A 59 12.22 -9.48 -11.17
C VAL A 59 11.41 -9.39 -9.88
N PRO A 60 10.81 -10.50 -9.41
CA PRO A 60 10.10 -10.53 -8.14
C PRO A 60 10.96 -9.92 -7.00
N GLY A 61 10.35 -9.06 -6.19
CA GLY A 61 11.03 -8.36 -5.09
C GLY A 61 11.78 -7.06 -5.48
N LYS A 62 11.81 -6.66 -6.76
CA LYS A 62 12.39 -5.37 -7.17
C LYS A 62 11.52 -4.16 -6.86
N PHE A 63 10.21 -4.33 -6.97
CA PHE A 63 9.24 -3.29 -6.66
C PHE A 63 8.64 -3.57 -5.29
N THR A 64 9.11 -2.84 -4.30
CA THR A 64 8.54 -2.84 -2.95
C THR A 64 7.78 -1.53 -2.77
N VAL A 65 6.48 -1.61 -2.52
CA VAL A 65 5.69 -0.40 -2.21
C VAL A 65 5.97 -0.04 -0.75
N ALA A 66 6.73 1.03 -0.53
CA ALA A 66 6.87 1.62 0.81
C ALA A 66 5.58 2.38 1.14
N VAL A 67 4.76 1.84 2.05
CA VAL A 67 3.62 2.56 2.59
C VAL A 67 4.14 3.54 3.65
N ALA A 68 4.31 4.80 3.27
CA ALA A 68 4.64 5.88 4.19
C ALA A 68 3.42 6.25 5.05
N ALA A 69 3.08 5.41 6.03
CA ALA A 69 2.07 5.75 7.03
C ALA A 69 2.50 5.47 8.48
N LEU A 70 3.73 4.96 8.75
CA LEU A 70 4.15 4.72 10.14
C LEU A 70 5.68 4.68 10.40
N ASN A 71 6.54 5.27 9.56
CA ASN A 71 8.01 5.29 9.79
C ASN A 71 8.58 6.68 10.10
N SER A 72 7.74 7.67 10.36
CA SER A 72 8.20 8.94 10.94
C SER A 72 7.68 9.00 12.37
N PRO A 73 8.56 8.92 13.40
CA PRO A 73 8.14 9.19 14.76
C PRO A 73 7.61 10.62 14.81
N ARG A 74 6.38 10.79 15.28
CA ARG A 74 5.91 12.03 15.88
C ARG A 74 5.60 11.76 17.34
#